data_AF-A0A7U3YZ94-F1
#
_entry.id   AF-A0A7U3YZ94-F1
#
_cell.length_a   1.000
_cell.length_b   1.000
_cell.length_c   1.000
_cell.angle_alpha   90.00
_cell.angle_beta   90.00
_cell.angle_gamma   90.00
#
_symmetry.space_group_name_H-M   'P 1'
#
loop_
_entity.id
_entity.type
_entity.pdbx_description
1 polymer ?
#
loop_
_entity_poly.entity_id
_entity_poly.type
_entity_poly.pdbx_seq_one_letter_code
_entity_poly.pdbx_strand_id
1 'polypeptide(L)'
;MQILILIGDDMREETVSDNASVGAVIERLLSSYGVGTQKELSEILGIAPNNISSWQQRGSVPGYVIISCALATGADLAWLMNGELAKTKNIHKPVQPAQGKALYDRVLASGGKSVLRRILDAYGFSLQKELGDLLGISSGTMSTWVRRNYFPGDIVVTCALDTGVSLLWLATGQGEMWADNGAETAPAGGRTLPKYRLIAGQLKDAGEWVADSSLIPASVAQPAYIDGGRLSWLVDLSVTHIANGRWLIDIDGNLDVYDIARLPGNQVQVSGGHTDFQCSPDALKALGIVWLTLSPQA
;
A
#
# COMPACT_ATOMS: atom_id res chain seq x y z
N MET A 1 -66.75 -1.33 26.45
CA MET A 1 -65.49 -2.07 26.61
C MET A 1 -64.55 -1.54 25.54
N GLN A 2 -63.62 -0.68 25.94
CA GLN A 2 -62.88 0.20 25.05
C GLN A 2 -61.39 -0.16 25.11
N ILE A 3 -60.83 -0.41 23.93
CA ILE A 3 -59.47 -0.10 23.46
C ILE A 3 -58.28 -0.77 24.18
N LEU A 4 -57.43 -1.47 23.41
CA LEU A 4 -56.08 -1.00 23.07
C LEU A 4 -55.49 -1.83 21.92
N ILE A 5 -55.33 -1.20 20.76
CA ILE A 5 -54.39 -1.60 19.70
C ILE A 5 -53.05 -1.01 20.15
N LEU A 6 -52.05 -1.86 20.41
CA LEU A 6 -50.68 -1.40 20.61
C LEU A 6 -49.93 -1.48 19.28
N ILE A 7 -49.58 -0.28 18.85
CA ILE A 7 -48.83 0.12 17.67
C ILE A 7 -47.35 -0.15 17.96
N GLY A 8 -46.59 -0.44 16.90
CA GLY A 8 -45.18 -0.83 16.96
C GLY A 8 -44.31 0.11 17.80
N ASP A 9 -43.44 -0.52 18.59
CA ASP A 9 -42.49 0.16 19.46
C ASP A 9 -41.10 0.17 18.78
N ASP A 10 -40.59 1.39 18.64
CA ASP A 10 -39.20 1.81 18.57
C ASP A 10 -38.29 1.22 17.46
N MET A 11 -38.48 1.71 16.23
CA MET A 11 -37.37 1.94 15.29
C MET A 11 -37.16 3.46 15.21
N ARG A 12 -36.29 4.00 16.07
CA ARG A 12 -35.76 5.35 15.89
C ARG A 12 -34.85 5.33 14.67
N GLU A 13 -35.31 5.93 13.58
CA GLU A 13 -34.40 6.55 12.62
C GLU A 13 -33.62 7.62 13.38
N GLU A 14 -32.38 7.34 13.77
CA GLU A 14 -31.44 8.40 14.14
C GLU A 14 -31.05 9.15 12.86
N THR A 15 -31.91 10.08 12.46
CA THR A 15 -31.55 11.12 11.52
C THR A 15 -30.54 12.03 12.20
N VAL A 16 -29.26 11.86 11.89
CA VAL A 16 -28.22 12.85 12.24
C VAL A 16 -28.40 14.06 11.32
N SER A 17 -29.44 14.85 11.59
CA SER A 17 -29.68 16.16 10.98
C SER A 17 -29.43 17.24 12.03
N ASP A 18 -28.15 17.54 12.26
CA ASP A 18 -27.75 18.70 13.04
C ASP A 18 -26.91 19.63 12.16
N ASN A 19 -27.30 20.90 12.03
CA ASN A 19 -26.49 21.92 11.33
C ASN A 19 -25.06 22.02 11.89
N ALA A 20 -24.85 21.59 13.14
CA ALA A 20 -23.53 21.48 13.77
C ALA A 20 -22.64 20.41 13.09
N SER A 21 -23.20 19.32 12.56
CA SER A 21 -22.44 18.27 11.86
C SER A 21 -21.90 18.78 10.52
N VAL A 22 -22.69 19.58 9.81
CA VAL A 22 -22.33 20.15 8.50
C VAL A 22 -21.26 21.23 8.64
N GLY A 23 -21.35 22.07 9.68
CA GLY A 23 -20.30 23.01 10.04
C GLY A 23 -18.96 22.29 10.25
N ALA A 24 -18.96 21.21 11.04
CA ALA A 24 -17.78 20.41 11.29
C ALA A 24 -17.23 19.75 10.01
N VAL A 25 -18.09 19.26 9.09
CA VAL A 25 -17.63 18.73 7.79
C VAL A 25 -16.93 19.83 6.99
N ILE A 26 -17.48 21.04 6.93
CA ILE A 26 -16.87 22.16 6.20
C ILE A 26 -15.52 22.56 6.80
N GLU A 27 -15.38 22.61 8.12
CA GLU A 27 -14.10 22.88 8.78
C GLU A 27 -13.04 21.82 8.44
N ARG A 28 -13.44 20.54 8.36
CA ARG A 28 -12.54 19.46 7.95
C ARG A 28 -12.14 19.53 6.48
N LEU A 29 -13.06 19.95 5.60
CA LEU A 29 -12.74 20.25 4.20
C LEU A 29 -11.71 21.39 4.10
N LEU A 30 -11.93 22.49 4.83
CA LEU A 30 -11.00 23.62 4.88
C LEU A 30 -9.61 23.19 5.36
N SER A 31 -9.55 22.44 6.45
CA SER A 31 -8.31 21.89 7.01
C SER A 31 -7.59 20.97 6.02
N SER A 32 -8.32 20.10 5.32
CA SER A 32 -7.74 19.16 4.34
C SER A 32 -7.11 19.84 3.15
N TYR A 33 -7.74 20.91 2.66
CA TYR A 33 -7.21 21.73 1.56
C TYR A 33 -6.18 22.76 2.03
N GLY A 34 -5.93 22.88 3.33
CA GLY A 34 -5.00 23.87 3.89
C GLY A 34 -5.47 25.32 3.73
N VAL A 35 -6.78 25.55 3.61
CA VAL A 35 -7.38 26.87 3.41
C VAL A 35 -8.10 27.36 4.66
N GLY A 36 -8.11 28.67 4.88
CA GLY A 36 -8.68 29.27 6.09
C GLY A 36 -10.12 29.74 5.92
N THR A 37 -10.60 29.88 4.68
CA THR A 37 -11.90 30.52 4.40
C THR A 37 -12.77 29.73 3.44
N GLN A 38 -14.10 29.82 3.62
CA GLN A 38 -15.08 29.24 2.69
C GLN A 38 -14.95 29.82 1.27
N LYS A 39 -14.46 31.07 1.14
CA LYS A 39 -14.21 31.69 -0.16
C LYS A 39 -13.12 30.93 -0.93
N GLU A 40 -11.98 30.66 -0.30
CA GLU A 40 -10.89 29.88 -0.90
C GLU A 40 -11.33 28.46 -1.26
N LEU A 41 -12.13 27.81 -0.40
CA LEU A 41 -12.72 26.50 -0.71
C LEU A 41 -13.62 26.55 -1.94
N SER A 42 -14.39 27.63 -2.12
CA SER A 42 -15.26 27.79 -3.30
C SER A 42 -14.45 27.96 -4.60
N GLU A 43 -13.29 28.62 -4.53
CA GLU A 43 -12.37 28.78 -5.66
C GLU A 43 -11.74 27.44 -6.05
N ILE A 44 -11.33 26.63 -5.08
CA ILE A 44 -10.79 25.27 -5.32
C ILE A 44 -11.85 24.35 -5.93
N LEU A 45 -13.07 24.39 -5.42
CA LEU A 45 -14.18 23.56 -5.90
C LEU A 45 -14.81 24.07 -7.19
N GLY A 46 -14.44 25.25 -7.67
CA GLY A 46 -15.02 25.87 -8.87
C GLY A 46 -16.51 26.22 -8.73
N ILE A 47 -16.98 26.51 -7.51
CA ILE A 47 -18.38 26.81 -7.20
C ILE A 47 -18.53 28.23 -6.65
N ALA A 48 -19.73 28.81 -6.74
CA ALA A 48 -20.00 30.11 -6.15
C ALA A 48 -19.96 30.06 -4.60
N PRO A 49 -19.40 31.07 -3.90
CA PRO A 49 -19.25 31.06 -2.44
C PRO A 49 -20.57 30.87 -1.67
N ASN A 50 -21.68 31.38 -2.22
CA ASN A 50 -23.01 31.22 -1.66
C ASN A 50 -23.49 29.76 -1.61
N ASN A 51 -22.93 28.86 -2.43
CA ASN A 51 -23.26 27.44 -2.40
C ASN A 51 -22.85 26.79 -1.08
N ILE A 52 -21.69 27.17 -0.52
CA ILE A 52 -21.19 26.60 0.74
C ILE A 52 -22.09 27.01 1.91
N SER A 53 -22.46 28.30 1.98
CA SER A 53 -23.43 28.78 2.98
C SER A 53 -24.79 28.10 2.81
N SER A 54 -25.20 27.80 1.58
CA SER A 54 -26.45 27.06 1.31
C SER A 54 -26.42 25.61 1.79
N TRP A 55 -25.24 24.97 1.88
CA TRP A 55 -25.11 23.62 2.46
C TRP A 55 -25.36 23.62 3.95
N GLN A 56 -24.84 24.62 4.66
CA GLN A 56 -25.10 24.82 6.09
C GLN A 56 -26.58 25.09 6.35
N GLN A 57 -27.25 25.86 5.49
CA GLN A 57 -28.70 26.08 5.62
C GLN A 57 -29.53 24.82 5.33
N ARG A 58 -29.09 23.98 4.39
CA ARG A 58 -29.76 22.73 4.02
C ARG A 58 -29.43 21.55 4.92
N GLY A 59 -28.51 21.71 5.86
CA GLY A 59 -28.08 20.61 6.74
C GLY A 59 -27.40 19.46 6.00
N SER A 60 -26.81 19.69 4.81
CA SER A 60 -26.17 18.62 4.04
C SER A 60 -25.08 19.13 3.08
N VAL A 61 -23.94 18.44 3.07
CA VAL A 61 -22.86 18.64 2.10
C VAL A 61 -23.00 17.61 0.97
N PRO A 62 -22.93 17.99 -0.32
CA PRO A 62 -22.97 17.04 -1.42
C PRO A 62 -21.83 16.01 -1.34
N GLY A 63 -22.15 14.72 -1.45
CA GLY A 63 -21.17 13.63 -1.29
C GLY A 63 -19.98 13.73 -2.26
N TYR A 64 -20.18 14.24 -3.47
CA TYR A 64 -19.10 14.43 -4.44
C TYR A 64 -18.01 15.40 -3.94
N VAL A 65 -18.35 16.39 -3.09
CA VAL A 65 -17.39 17.36 -2.54
C VAL A 65 -16.46 16.67 -1.54
N ILE A 66 -17.02 15.78 -0.71
CA ILE A 66 -16.28 14.99 0.28
C ILE A 66 -15.35 14.01 -0.43
N ILE A 67 -15.86 13.31 -1.45
CA ILE A 67 -15.06 12.37 -2.26
C ILE A 67 -13.95 13.12 -3.01
N SER A 68 -14.26 14.27 -3.61
CA SER A 68 -13.26 15.08 -4.33
C SER A 68 -12.16 15.58 -3.39
N CYS A 69 -12.51 15.98 -2.16
CA CYS A 69 -11.54 16.34 -1.14
C CYS A 69 -10.65 15.16 -0.75
N ALA A 70 -11.24 13.99 -0.46
CA ALA A 70 -10.47 12.80 -0.12
C ALA A 70 -9.46 12.43 -1.23
N LEU A 71 -9.88 12.53 -2.49
CA LEU A 71 -9.02 12.23 -3.65
C LEU A 71 -7.93 13.29 -3.88
N ALA A 72 -8.25 14.57 -3.68
CA ALA A 72 -7.30 15.67 -3.94
C ALA A 72 -6.26 15.82 -2.83
N THR A 73 -6.64 15.59 -1.57
CA THR A 73 -5.80 15.88 -0.39
C THR A 73 -5.29 14.62 0.30
N GLY A 74 -5.80 13.44 -0.07
CA GLY A 74 -5.51 12.17 0.63
C GLY A 74 -6.13 12.08 2.03
N ALA A 75 -7.09 12.96 2.37
CA ALA A 75 -7.76 12.93 3.66
C ALA A 75 -8.69 11.72 3.80
N ASP A 76 -8.70 11.11 4.98
CA ASP A 76 -9.54 9.95 5.28
C ASP A 76 -11.04 10.31 5.18
N LEU A 77 -11.80 9.52 4.40
CA LEU A 77 -13.20 9.82 4.10
C LEU A 77 -14.10 9.69 5.34
N ALA A 78 -13.80 8.75 6.25
CA ALA A 78 -14.55 8.61 7.50
C ALA A 78 -14.24 9.79 8.43
N TRP A 79 -12.99 10.26 8.46
CA TRP A 79 -12.63 11.47 9.18
C TRP A 79 -13.31 12.71 8.61
N LEU A 80 -13.39 12.86 7.27
CA LEU A 80 -14.09 13.97 6.63
C LEU A 80 -15.60 13.99 6.93
N MET A 81 -16.24 12.82 7.04
CA MET A 81 -17.67 12.70 7.32
C MET A 81 -17.98 12.81 8.81
N ASN A 82 -17.30 12.04 9.66
CA ASN A 82 -17.71 11.80 11.05
C ASN A 82 -16.75 12.35 12.11
N GLY A 83 -15.52 12.71 11.74
CA GLY A 83 -14.59 13.48 12.59
C GLY A 83 -13.79 12.59 13.52
N GLU A 84 -14.21 11.33 13.59
CA GLU A 84 -13.41 10.22 14.05
C GLU A 84 -12.27 10.04 13.06
N LEU A 85 -11.04 10.30 13.52
CA LEU A 85 -9.89 9.68 12.89
C LEU A 85 -10.14 8.19 13.11
N ALA A 86 -10.62 7.50 12.08
CA ALA A 86 -10.49 6.07 12.05
C ALA A 86 -9.03 5.84 12.44
N LYS A 87 -8.79 5.02 13.48
CA LYS A 87 -7.44 4.52 13.73
C LYS A 87 -7.16 3.66 12.52
N THR A 88 -6.72 4.28 11.41
CA THR A 88 -6.46 3.64 10.13
C THR A 88 -5.13 2.92 10.26
N LYS A 89 -5.11 1.95 11.17
CA LYS A 89 -4.61 0.65 10.79
C LYS A 89 -5.62 0.11 9.78
N ASN A 90 -5.52 0.59 8.53
CA ASN A 90 -5.64 -0.33 7.41
C ASN A 90 -4.44 -1.27 7.49
N ILE A 91 -4.39 -2.06 8.56
CA ILE A 91 -4.00 -3.44 8.42
C ILE A 91 -5.19 -3.96 7.61
N HIS A 92 -5.07 -3.93 6.29
CA HIS A 92 -5.67 -4.99 5.48
C HIS A 92 -5.12 -6.27 6.11
N LYS A 93 -5.78 -6.76 7.15
CA LYS A 93 -5.55 -8.12 7.59
C LYS A 93 -6.01 -8.87 6.36
N PRO A 94 -5.12 -9.59 5.64
CA PRO A 94 -5.57 -10.38 4.52
C PRO A 94 -6.74 -11.18 5.08
N VAL A 95 -7.93 -10.97 4.51
CA VAL A 95 -9.07 -11.81 4.84
C VAL A 95 -8.57 -13.17 4.45
N GLN A 96 -8.08 -13.94 5.43
CA GLN A 96 -7.65 -15.29 5.15
C GLN A 96 -8.91 -15.92 4.58
N PRO A 97 -8.88 -16.35 3.31
CA PRO A 97 -10.06 -16.97 2.74
C PRO A 97 -10.39 -18.11 3.68
N ALA A 98 -11.68 -18.28 3.99
CA ALA A 98 -12.11 -19.46 4.74
C ALA A 98 -11.41 -20.68 4.15
N GLN A 99 -11.07 -21.65 5.00
CA GLN A 99 -10.39 -22.85 4.54
C GLN A 99 -11.36 -24.03 4.53
N GLY A 100 -11.21 -24.90 3.53
CA GLY A 100 -12.02 -26.10 3.38
C GLY A 100 -13.51 -25.82 3.18
N LYS A 101 -14.37 -26.51 3.94
CA LYS A 101 -15.83 -26.50 3.77
C LYS A 101 -16.44 -25.09 3.81
N ALA A 102 -15.95 -24.23 4.69
CA ALA A 102 -16.47 -22.86 4.81
C ALA A 102 -16.20 -22.00 3.56
N LEU A 103 -15.13 -22.28 2.81
CA LEU A 103 -14.89 -21.62 1.52
C LEU A 103 -15.84 -22.15 0.45
N TYR A 104 -15.98 -23.47 0.41
CA TYR A 104 -16.85 -24.15 -0.54
C TYR A 104 -18.30 -23.68 -0.39
N ASP A 105 -18.81 -23.61 0.84
CA ASP A 105 -20.16 -23.13 1.13
C ASP A 105 -20.35 -21.66 0.70
N ARG A 106 -19.31 -20.82 0.82
CA ARG A 106 -19.35 -19.41 0.35
C ARG A 106 -19.38 -19.30 -1.17
N VAL A 107 -18.56 -20.08 -1.86
CA VAL A 107 -18.55 -20.10 -3.34
C VAL A 107 -19.93 -20.51 -3.86
N LEU A 108 -20.54 -21.53 -3.24
CA LEU A 108 -21.91 -21.95 -3.57
C LEU A 108 -22.96 -20.88 -3.23
N ALA A 109 -22.82 -20.19 -2.10
CA ALA A 109 -23.74 -19.13 -1.68
C ALA A 109 -23.65 -17.87 -2.55
N SER A 110 -22.52 -17.64 -3.23
CA SER A 110 -22.31 -16.44 -4.06
C SER A 110 -23.33 -16.35 -5.19
N GLY A 111 -23.72 -17.50 -5.76
CA GLY A 111 -24.85 -17.57 -6.67
C GLY A 111 -24.63 -16.99 -8.07
N GLY A 112 -25.36 -17.53 -9.05
CA GLY A 112 -25.08 -17.30 -10.47
C GLY A 112 -25.25 -15.85 -10.92
N LYS A 113 -26.19 -15.11 -10.33
CA LYS A 113 -26.42 -13.68 -10.67
C LYS A 113 -25.26 -12.79 -10.23
N SER A 114 -24.76 -12.98 -9.01
CA SER A 114 -23.72 -12.12 -8.47
C SER A 114 -22.36 -12.41 -9.11
N VAL A 115 -22.07 -13.69 -9.36
CA VAL A 115 -20.87 -14.13 -10.08
C VAL A 115 -20.87 -13.58 -11.50
N LEU A 116 -21.99 -13.70 -12.22
CA LEU A 116 -22.12 -13.12 -13.57
C LEU A 116 -21.90 -11.61 -13.55
N ARG A 117 -22.42 -10.89 -12.56
CA ARG A 117 -22.19 -9.45 -12.45
C ARG A 117 -20.71 -9.12 -12.25
N ARG A 118 -20.02 -9.83 -11.36
CA ARG A 118 -18.58 -9.63 -11.11
C ARG A 118 -17.72 -9.94 -12.33
N ILE A 119 -18.07 -10.95 -13.12
CA ILE A 119 -17.38 -11.23 -14.40
C ILE A 119 -17.56 -10.05 -15.37
N LEU A 120 -18.78 -9.50 -15.49
CA LEU A 120 -19.01 -8.33 -16.33
C LEU A 120 -18.22 -7.11 -15.83
N ASP A 121 -18.20 -6.88 -14.52
CA ASP A 121 -17.43 -5.78 -13.92
C ASP A 121 -15.92 -5.93 -14.18
N ALA A 122 -15.38 -7.14 -14.09
CA ALA A 122 -13.96 -7.42 -14.36
C ALA A 122 -13.55 -7.13 -15.81
N TYR A 123 -14.43 -7.40 -16.77
CA TYR A 123 -14.21 -7.05 -18.18
C TYR A 123 -14.63 -5.63 -18.56
N GLY A 124 -15.25 -4.88 -17.64
CA GLY A 124 -15.83 -3.56 -17.94
C GLY A 124 -17.07 -3.61 -18.85
N PHE A 125 -17.76 -4.75 -18.91
CA PHE A 125 -18.95 -4.93 -19.72
C PHE A 125 -20.22 -4.45 -19.02
N SER A 126 -21.11 -3.86 -19.82
CA SER A 126 -22.41 -3.39 -19.36
C SER A 126 -23.51 -4.42 -19.64
N LEU A 127 -23.34 -5.24 -20.68
CA LEU A 127 -24.32 -6.17 -21.21
C LEU A 127 -23.80 -7.61 -21.21
N GLN A 128 -24.67 -8.56 -20.86
CA GLN A 128 -24.34 -10.00 -20.94
C GLN A 128 -23.99 -10.47 -22.36
N LYS A 129 -24.50 -9.77 -23.38
CA LYS A 129 -24.21 -10.09 -24.77
C LYS A 129 -22.70 -9.94 -25.07
N GLU A 130 -22.05 -8.92 -24.51
CA GLU A 130 -20.62 -8.65 -24.72
C GLU A 130 -19.77 -9.83 -24.21
N LEU A 131 -20.11 -10.34 -23.02
CA LEU A 131 -19.49 -11.56 -22.48
C LEU A 131 -19.78 -12.80 -23.33
N GLY A 132 -20.99 -12.90 -23.87
CA GLY A 132 -21.38 -13.97 -24.79
C GLY A 132 -20.58 -13.99 -26.08
N ASP A 133 -20.39 -12.81 -26.67
CA ASP A 133 -19.62 -12.61 -27.90
C ASP A 133 -18.13 -12.88 -27.66
N LEU A 134 -17.59 -12.48 -26.49
CA LEU A 134 -16.19 -12.74 -26.10
C LEU A 134 -15.90 -14.25 -25.93
N LEU A 135 -16.76 -14.96 -25.19
CA LEU A 135 -16.51 -16.35 -24.79
C LEU A 135 -17.17 -17.38 -25.71
N GLY A 136 -17.91 -16.93 -26.74
CA GLY A 136 -18.68 -17.81 -27.62
C GLY A 136 -19.84 -18.53 -26.92
N ILE A 137 -20.41 -17.93 -25.86
CA ILE A 137 -21.49 -18.51 -25.07
C ILE A 137 -22.83 -17.82 -25.33
N SER A 138 -23.91 -18.60 -25.42
CA SER A 138 -25.25 -18.04 -25.63
C SER A 138 -25.78 -17.29 -24.40
N SER A 139 -26.59 -16.24 -24.61
CA SER A 139 -27.33 -15.58 -23.53
C SER A 139 -28.26 -16.54 -22.76
N GLY A 140 -28.71 -17.63 -23.40
CA GLY A 140 -29.48 -18.69 -22.74
C GLY A 140 -28.67 -19.48 -21.72
N THR A 141 -27.38 -19.69 -21.99
CA THR A 141 -26.43 -20.34 -21.07
C THR A 141 -26.25 -19.49 -19.81
N MET A 142 -25.95 -18.20 -19.98
CA MET A 142 -25.82 -17.24 -18.87
C MET A 142 -27.12 -17.08 -18.07
N SER A 143 -28.27 -17.04 -18.76
CA SER A 143 -29.59 -17.00 -18.12
C SER A 143 -29.84 -18.24 -17.25
N THR A 144 -29.34 -19.40 -17.67
CA THR A 144 -29.44 -20.64 -16.89
C THR A 144 -28.61 -20.56 -15.62
N TRP A 145 -27.43 -19.93 -15.66
CA TRP A 145 -26.61 -19.72 -14.47
C TRP A 145 -27.35 -18.91 -13.42
N VAL A 146 -27.95 -17.80 -13.84
CA VAL A 146 -28.75 -16.93 -12.97
C VAL A 146 -29.93 -17.68 -12.37
N ARG A 147 -30.72 -18.38 -13.21
CA ARG A 147 -31.95 -19.07 -12.76
C ARG A 147 -31.69 -20.25 -11.84
N ARG A 148 -30.63 -21.02 -12.09
CA ARG A 148 -30.31 -22.23 -11.33
C ARG A 148 -29.31 -21.99 -10.20
N ASN A 149 -28.94 -20.74 -9.98
CA ASN A 149 -27.89 -20.36 -9.05
C ASN A 149 -26.57 -21.12 -9.30
N TYR A 150 -26.29 -21.43 -10.57
CA TYR A 150 -25.14 -22.25 -10.96
C TYR A 150 -23.87 -21.40 -10.96
N PHE A 151 -22.78 -21.97 -10.45
CA PHE A 151 -21.47 -21.35 -10.41
C PHE A 151 -20.64 -21.76 -11.64
N PRO A 152 -20.38 -20.85 -12.61
CA PRO A 152 -19.60 -21.15 -13.80
C PRO A 152 -18.09 -21.09 -13.48
N GLY A 153 -17.56 -22.13 -12.85
CA GLY A 153 -16.20 -22.13 -12.31
C GLY A 153 -15.10 -22.02 -13.37
N ASP A 154 -15.30 -22.64 -14.52
CA ASP A 154 -14.45 -22.50 -15.70
C ASP A 154 -14.35 -21.03 -16.16
N ILE A 155 -15.49 -20.35 -16.31
CA ILE A 155 -15.53 -18.96 -16.74
C ILE A 155 -14.94 -18.01 -15.68
N VAL A 156 -15.17 -18.29 -14.40
CA VAL A 156 -14.56 -17.52 -13.30
C VAL A 156 -13.05 -17.62 -13.33
N VAL A 157 -12.49 -18.83 -13.54
CA VAL A 157 -11.04 -19.02 -13.66
C VAL A 157 -10.51 -18.33 -14.92
N THR A 158 -11.17 -18.48 -16.07
CA THR A 158 -10.79 -17.78 -17.30
C THR A 158 -10.78 -16.26 -17.10
N CYS A 159 -11.81 -15.69 -16.48
CA CYS A 159 -11.90 -14.27 -16.18
C CYS A 159 -10.74 -13.80 -15.30
N ALA A 160 -10.40 -14.56 -14.26
CA ALA A 160 -9.27 -14.22 -13.38
C ALA A 160 -7.93 -14.20 -14.14
N LEU A 161 -7.71 -15.18 -15.02
CA LEU A 161 -6.47 -15.29 -15.80
C LEU A 161 -6.38 -14.23 -16.90
N ASP A 162 -7.49 -13.89 -17.55
CA ASP A 162 -7.51 -12.95 -18.67
C ASP A 162 -7.40 -11.49 -18.19
N THR A 163 -8.10 -11.15 -17.12
CA THR A 163 -8.14 -9.78 -16.61
C THR A 163 -7.09 -9.50 -15.54
N GLY A 164 -6.61 -10.51 -14.82
CA GLY A 164 -5.77 -10.33 -13.63
C GLY A 164 -6.55 -9.97 -12.36
N VAL A 165 -7.88 -9.97 -12.41
CA VAL A 165 -8.76 -9.74 -11.26
C VAL A 165 -8.66 -10.90 -10.26
N SER A 166 -8.75 -10.57 -8.97
CA SER A 166 -8.71 -11.51 -7.86
C SER A 166 -9.75 -12.62 -8.01
N LEU A 167 -9.27 -13.87 -8.05
CA LEU A 167 -10.13 -15.06 -8.08
C LEU A 167 -11.03 -15.14 -6.84
N LEU A 168 -10.52 -14.71 -5.67
CA LEU A 168 -11.29 -14.67 -4.43
C LEU A 168 -12.48 -13.73 -4.58
N TRP A 169 -12.25 -12.54 -5.14
CA TRP A 169 -13.30 -11.56 -5.38
C TRP A 169 -14.31 -12.06 -6.43
N LEU A 170 -13.85 -12.62 -7.55
CA LEU A 170 -14.74 -13.19 -8.57
C LEU A 170 -15.63 -14.31 -7.98
N ALA A 171 -15.03 -15.23 -7.24
CA ALA A 171 -15.74 -16.40 -6.72
C ALA A 171 -16.65 -16.09 -5.53
N THR A 172 -16.30 -15.11 -4.69
CA THR A 172 -16.98 -14.89 -3.39
C THR A 172 -17.49 -13.46 -3.17
N GLY A 173 -17.02 -12.49 -3.94
CA GLY A 173 -17.23 -11.06 -3.71
C GLY A 173 -16.42 -10.48 -2.56
N GLN A 174 -15.53 -11.25 -1.94
CA GLN A 174 -14.68 -10.81 -0.83
C GLN A 174 -13.31 -10.34 -1.32
N GLY A 175 -12.75 -9.34 -0.64
CA GLY A 175 -11.47 -8.73 -0.99
C GLY A 175 -11.63 -7.64 -2.06
N GLU A 176 -10.50 -7.15 -2.57
CA GLU A 176 -10.47 -6.18 -3.65
C GLU A 176 -10.57 -6.87 -5.02
N MET A 177 -11.20 -6.20 -5.98
CA MET A 177 -11.35 -6.69 -7.36
C MET A 177 -9.99 -6.85 -8.01
N TRP A 178 -9.21 -5.77 -8.01
CA TRP A 178 -7.81 -5.82 -8.35
C TRP A 178 -7.07 -6.28 -7.10
N ALA A 179 -6.28 -7.34 -7.21
CA ALA A 179 -5.24 -7.54 -6.22
C ALA A 179 -4.42 -6.24 -6.19
N ASP A 180 -4.24 -5.67 -5.00
CA ASP A 180 -3.41 -4.49 -4.84
C ASP A 180 -1.96 -4.88 -5.17
N ASN A 181 -1.64 -4.86 -6.46
CA ASN A 181 -0.28 -4.93 -6.98
C ASN A 181 0.43 -3.59 -6.74
N GLY A 182 -0.22 -2.62 -6.08
CA GLY A 182 0.26 -1.27 -5.77
C GLY A 182 0.86 -1.11 -4.37
N ALA A 183 0.79 -2.14 -3.53
CA ALA A 183 1.72 -2.30 -2.43
C ALA A 183 2.43 -3.63 -2.64
N GLU A 184 3.64 -3.56 -3.21
CA GLU A 184 4.66 -4.59 -2.97
C GLU A 184 4.88 -4.66 -1.46
N THR A 185 3.96 -5.29 -0.74
CA THR A 185 4.31 -5.95 0.51
C THR A 185 5.37 -6.93 0.08
N ALA A 186 6.62 -6.63 0.49
CA ALA A 186 7.79 -7.41 0.18
C ALA A 186 7.39 -8.90 0.21
N PRO A 187 7.68 -9.67 -0.85
CA PRO A 187 7.21 -11.04 -1.01
C PRO A 187 7.43 -11.78 0.31
N ALA A 188 6.46 -12.54 0.81
CA ALA A 188 6.51 -13.12 2.17
C ALA A 188 7.92 -13.67 2.51
N GLY A 189 8.67 -12.92 3.33
CA GLY A 189 10.10 -13.15 3.57
C GLY A 189 11.04 -12.06 3.05
N GLY A 190 10.57 -11.01 2.40
CA GLY A 190 11.36 -9.89 1.89
C GLY A 190 11.46 -8.77 2.92
N ARG A 191 12.64 -8.15 3.03
CA ARG A 191 12.89 -6.96 3.85
C ARG A 191 13.37 -5.83 2.94
N THR A 192 12.67 -4.71 3.00
CA THR A 192 13.02 -3.49 2.27
C THR A 192 14.16 -2.76 3.00
N LEU A 193 15.20 -2.41 2.24
CA LEU A 193 16.40 -1.74 2.71
C LEU A 193 16.58 -0.40 2.00
N PRO A 194 17.12 0.65 2.67
CA PRO A 194 17.54 1.85 1.98
C PRO A 194 18.67 1.52 1.00
N LYS A 195 18.59 2.12 -0.19
CA LYS A 195 19.51 1.93 -1.30
C LYS A 195 20.30 3.21 -1.52
N TYR A 196 21.62 3.10 -1.52
CA TYR A 196 22.51 4.19 -1.88
C TYR A 196 23.36 3.81 -3.08
N ARG A 197 23.73 4.80 -3.89
CA ARG A 197 24.74 4.65 -4.94
C ARG A 197 26.01 5.38 -4.55
N LEU A 198 27.12 4.66 -4.58
CA LEU A 198 28.45 5.21 -4.32
C LEU A 198 29.01 5.77 -5.62
N ILE A 199 29.03 7.10 -5.76
CA ILE A 199 29.52 7.80 -6.95
C ILE A 199 30.54 8.85 -6.52
N ALA A 200 31.77 8.73 -7.04
CA ALA A 200 32.84 9.69 -6.85
C ALA A 200 33.05 10.06 -5.36
N GLY A 201 33.11 9.04 -4.49
CA GLY A 201 33.35 9.24 -3.06
C GLY A 201 32.15 9.66 -2.23
N GLN A 202 30.95 9.66 -2.80
CA GLN A 202 29.74 10.09 -2.10
C GLN A 202 28.62 9.06 -2.21
N LEU A 203 27.89 8.86 -1.13
CA LEU A 203 26.64 8.11 -1.12
C LEU A 203 25.49 9.02 -1.54
N LYS A 204 24.82 8.64 -2.63
CA LYS A 204 23.60 9.29 -3.09
C LYS A 204 22.43 8.38 -2.81
N ASP A 205 21.37 8.93 -2.23
CA ASP A 205 20.11 8.22 -2.07
C ASP A 205 19.60 7.73 -3.43
N ALA A 206 19.20 6.47 -3.48
CA ALA A 206 18.77 5.78 -4.69
C ALA A 206 17.50 4.96 -4.47
N GLY A 207 16.72 5.30 -3.42
CA GLY A 207 15.45 4.68 -3.08
C GLY A 207 15.62 3.45 -2.20
N GLU A 208 14.93 2.37 -2.55
CA GLU A 208 14.87 1.15 -1.75
C GLU A 208 15.30 -0.08 -2.55
N TRP A 209 15.79 -1.09 -1.84
CA TRP A 209 16.13 -2.40 -2.38
C TRP A 209 15.50 -3.50 -1.53
N VAL A 210 14.83 -4.44 -2.16
CA VAL A 210 14.17 -5.56 -1.47
C VAL A 210 15.11 -6.76 -1.45
N ALA A 211 15.42 -7.25 -0.25
CA ALA A 211 16.23 -8.43 0.00
C ALA A 211 15.37 -9.57 0.54
N ASP A 212 15.74 -10.82 0.29
CA ASP A 212 15.26 -11.90 1.14
C ASP A 212 15.79 -11.72 2.57
N SER A 213 14.91 -11.82 3.56
CA SER A 213 15.24 -11.62 4.99
C SER A 213 16.25 -12.64 5.51
N SER A 214 16.35 -13.83 4.90
CA SER A 214 17.38 -14.83 5.21
C SER A 214 18.81 -14.37 4.87
N LEU A 215 18.96 -13.38 3.98
CA LEU A 215 20.25 -12.75 3.66
C LEU A 215 20.68 -11.69 4.68
N ILE A 216 19.82 -11.36 5.64
CA ILE A 216 20.07 -10.33 6.64
C ILE A 216 20.23 -11.00 8.02
N PRO A 217 21.45 -11.07 8.55
CA PRO A 217 21.69 -11.63 9.87
C PRO A 217 20.90 -10.88 10.95
N ALA A 218 20.42 -11.62 11.96
CA ALA A 218 19.67 -11.04 13.08
C ALA A 218 20.49 -10.01 13.90
N SER A 219 21.83 -10.06 13.80
CA SER A 219 22.73 -9.10 14.44
C SER A 219 22.76 -7.72 13.77
N VAL A 220 22.21 -7.58 12.56
CA VAL A 220 22.27 -6.33 11.81
C VAL A 220 21.13 -5.39 12.21
N ALA A 221 21.48 -4.23 12.75
CA ALA A 221 20.51 -3.25 13.23
C ALA A 221 20.09 -2.23 12.16
N GLN A 222 21.03 -1.68 11.38
CA GLN A 222 20.74 -0.69 10.33
C GLN A 222 21.27 -1.16 8.96
N PRO A 223 20.62 -2.16 8.34
CA PRO A 223 21.00 -2.64 7.02
C PRO A 223 20.80 -1.57 5.93
N ALA A 224 21.77 -1.45 5.03
CA ALA A 224 21.68 -0.65 3.82
C ALA A 224 22.31 -1.38 2.62
N TYR A 225 21.75 -1.19 1.43
CA TYR A 225 22.33 -1.65 0.18
C TYR A 225 23.13 -0.52 -0.47
N ILE A 226 24.40 -0.79 -0.80
CA ILE A 226 25.30 0.16 -1.45
C ILE A 226 25.68 -0.34 -2.84
N ASP A 227 25.28 0.39 -3.87
CA ASP A 227 25.63 0.16 -5.27
C ASP A 227 26.95 0.86 -5.62
N GLY A 228 28.03 0.10 -5.77
CA GLY A 228 29.33 0.58 -6.27
C GLY A 228 29.50 0.43 -7.79
N GLY A 229 28.45 0.08 -8.53
CA GLY A 229 28.49 -0.13 -9.98
C GLY A 229 29.09 -1.48 -10.40
N ARG A 230 30.31 -1.81 -9.96
CA ARG A 230 30.96 -3.12 -10.24
C ARG A 230 30.65 -4.18 -9.19
N LEU A 231 30.67 -3.77 -7.94
CA LEU A 231 30.31 -4.56 -6.79
C LEU A 231 29.18 -3.84 -6.06
N SER A 232 28.39 -4.60 -5.33
CA SER A 232 27.41 -4.05 -4.40
C SER A 232 27.62 -4.66 -3.04
N TRP A 233 27.24 -3.94 -2.00
CA TRP A 233 27.50 -4.35 -0.63
C TRP A 233 26.25 -4.21 0.23
N LEU A 234 26.10 -5.12 1.18
CA LEU A 234 25.18 -4.94 2.29
C LEU A 234 25.96 -4.53 3.53
N VAL A 235 25.56 -3.40 4.11
CA VAL A 235 26.32 -2.68 5.12
C VAL A 235 25.44 -2.40 6.33
N ASP A 236 25.94 -2.69 7.54
CA ASP A 236 25.29 -2.29 8.78
C ASP A 236 25.83 -0.93 9.21
N LEU A 237 25.01 0.11 9.03
CA LEU A 237 25.34 1.50 9.31
C LEU A 237 25.32 1.82 10.83
N SER A 238 24.88 0.89 11.67
CA SER A 238 24.89 1.08 13.11
C SER A 238 26.26 0.83 13.76
N VAL A 239 27.15 0.12 13.05
CA VAL A 239 28.46 -0.27 13.56
C VAL A 239 29.52 0.67 13.00
N THR A 240 30.03 1.56 13.85
CA THR A 240 31.02 2.59 13.46
C THR A 240 32.39 2.39 14.12
N HIS A 241 32.54 1.39 14.99
CA HIS A 241 33.82 1.08 15.64
C HIS A 241 34.66 0.13 14.78
N ILE A 242 35.73 0.65 14.17
CA ILE A 242 36.63 -0.11 13.29
C ILE A 242 37.12 -1.41 13.95
N ALA A 243 37.00 -2.53 13.23
CA ALA A 243 37.57 -3.82 13.60
C ALA A 243 38.05 -4.56 12.35
N ASN A 244 38.48 -5.82 12.50
CA ASN A 244 38.87 -6.63 11.35
C ASN A 244 37.64 -6.91 10.47
N GLY A 245 37.79 -6.76 9.16
CA GLY A 245 36.72 -7.05 8.20
C GLY A 245 36.67 -6.01 7.09
N ARG A 246 35.57 -6.00 6.34
CA ARG A 246 35.33 -5.06 5.25
C ARG A 246 34.42 -3.92 5.71
N TRP A 247 34.76 -2.69 5.37
CA TRP A 247 34.12 -1.49 5.93
C TRP A 247 33.84 -0.46 4.86
N LEU A 248 32.72 0.23 5.01
CA LEU A 248 32.45 1.49 4.33
C LEU A 248 33.06 2.60 5.19
N ILE A 249 34.11 3.24 4.67
CA ILE A 249 34.88 4.25 5.40
C ILE A 249 35.02 5.52 4.58
N ASP A 250 35.09 6.65 5.29
CA ASP A 250 35.38 7.97 4.78
C ASP A 250 36.84 8.31 5.08
N ILE A 251 37.60 8.57 4.02
CA ILE A 251 38.98 9.05 4.06
C ILE A 251 39.00 10.44 3.43
N ASP A 252 39.24 11.47 4.23
CA ASP A 252 39.32 12.88 3.78
C ASP A 252 38.11 13.37 2.97
N GLY A 253 36.90 12.90 3.30
CA GLY A 253 35.66 13.25 2.63
C GLY A 253 35.32 12.35 1.43
N ASN A 254 36.10 11.29 1.21
CA ASN A 254 35.92 10.35 0.11
C ASN A 254 35.55 8.97 0.65
N LEU A 255 34.30 8.57 0.40
CA LEU A 255 33.75 7.29 0.81
C LEU A 255 34.15 6.18 -0.16
N ASP A 256 34.64 5.07 0.38
CA ASP A 256 34.79 3.83 -0.36
C ASP A 256 34.78 2.61 0.58
N VAL A 257 34.81 1.42 0.00
CA VAL A 257 34.82 0.15 0.73
C VAL A 257 36.21 -0.47 0.75
N TYR A 258 36.73 -0.71 1.94
CA TYR A 258 38.06 -1.28 2.15
C TYR A 258 38.05 -2.47 3.12
N ASP A 259 39.01 -3.37 2.95
CA ASP A 259 39.35 -4.40 3.92
C ASP A 259 40.32 -3.84 4.97
N ILE A 260 40.01 -4.06 6.24
CA ILE A 260 40.74 -3.53 7.39
C ILE A 260 41.26 -4.67 8.25
N ALA A 261 42.54 -4.61 8.61
CA ALA A 261 43.18 -5.50 9.57
C ALA A 261 43.86 -4.69 10.69
N ARG A 262 43.50 -4.95 11.95
CA ARG A 262 44.15 -4.35 13.12
C ARG A 262 45.54 -4.97 13.34
N LEU A 263 46.51 -4.10 13.55
CA LEU A 263 47.89 -4.42 13.86
C LEU A 263 48.22 -4.01 15.31
N PRO A 264 49.21 -4.65 15.95
CA PRO A 264 49.74 -4.19 17.23
C PRO A 264 50.20 -2.73 17.18
N GLY A 265 50.14 -2.03 18.32
CA GLY A 265 50.55 -0.62 18.39
C GLY A 265 49.48 0.38 17.93
N ASN A 266 48.20 -0.01 17.97
CA ASN A 266 47.04 0.80 17.55
C ASN A 266 47.14 1.29 16.09
N GLN A 267 47.51 0.39 15.18
CA GLN A 267 47.54 0.64 13.76
C GLN A 267 46.53 -0.25 13.04
N VAL A 268 46.12 0.18 11.85
CA VAL A 268 45.33 -0.62 10.92
C VAL A 268 46.01 -0.64 9.56
N GLN A 269 45.99 -1.80 8.92
CA GLN A 269 46.25 -1.94 7.50
C GLN A 269 44.94 -1.83 6.74
N VAL A 270 44.94 -0.99 5.71
CA VAL A 270 43.81 -0.77 4.82
C VAL A 270 44.18 -1.31 3.43
N SER A 271 43.35 -2.20 2.89
CA SER A 271 43.55 -2.90 1.62
C SER A 271 42.28 -2.83 0.77
N GLY A 272 42.41 -2.90 -0.56
CA GLY A 272 41.25 -2.96 -1.48
C GLY A 272 41.24 -1.94 -2.62
N GLY A 273 42.13 -0.95 -2.58
CA GLY A 273 42.40 -0.04 -3.70
C GLY A 273 43.52 -0.54 -4.62
N HIS A 274 44.26 0.39 -5.22
CA HIS A 274 45.47 0.08 -5.99
C HIS A 274 46.70 -0.15 -5.11
N THR A 275 46.67 0.33 -3.87
CA THR A 275 47.79 0.29 -2.93
C THR A 275 47.29 0.08 -1.50
N ASP A 276 48.00 -0.76 -0.76
CA ASP A 276 47.78 -0.96 0.66
C ASP A 276 48.57 0.07 1.47
N PHE A 277 48.02 0.52 2.59
CA PHE A 277 48.69 1.45 3.49
C PHE A 277 48.37 1.15 4.96
N GLN A 278 49.19 1.70 5.85
CA GLN A 278 48.99 1.62 7.29
C GLN A 278 48.75 3.01 7.86
N CYS A 279 47.77 3.12 8.75
CA CYS A 279 47.45 4.37 9.42
C CYS A 279 46.93 4.13 10.85
N SER A 280 46.76 5.22 11.59
CA SER A 280 45.99 5.17 12.83
C SER A 280 44.50 4.92 12.52
N PRO A 281 43.78 4.11 13.31
CA PRO A 281 42.33 4.00 13.22
C PRO A 281 41.61 5.34 13.32
N ASP A 282 42.17 6.29 14.07
CA ASP A 282 41.59 7.62 14.28
C ASP A 282 41.61 8.50 13.02
N ALA A 283 42.45 8.14 12.04
CA ALA A 283 42.48 8.80 10.73
C ALA A 283 41.34 8.33 9.80
N LEU A 284 40.60 7.29 10.19
CA LEU A 284 39.52 6.71 9.41
C LEU A 284 38.18 7.00 10.08
N LYS A 285 37.20 7.44 9.30
CA LYS A 285 35.83 7.58 9.78
C LYS A 285 34.98 6.44 9.24
N ALA A 286 34.64 5.49 10.10
CA ALA A 286 33.79 4.36 9.72
C ALA A 286 32.32 4.78 9.65
N LEU A 287 31.64 4.37 8.57
CA LEU A 287 30.19 4.53 8.42
C LEU A 287 29.44 3.23 8.65
N GLY A 288 30.05 2.07 8.38
CA GLY A 288 29.40 0.78 8.57
C GLY A 288 30.28 -0.40 8.23
N ILE A 289 29.94 -1.57 8.77
CA ILE A 289 30.61 -2.83 8.45
C ILE A 289 29.87 -3.55 7.33
N VAL A 290 30.62 -4.07 6.36
CA VAL A 290 30.09 -4.89 5.26
C VAL A 290 29.97 -6.33 5.74
N TRP A 291 28.77 -6.90 5.69
CA TRP A 291 28.57 -8.33 6.01
C TRP A 291 28.43 -9.20 4.76
N LEU A 292 28.05 -8.61 3.61
CA LEU A 292 27.89 -9.33 2.35
C LEU A 292 28.39 -8.48 1.17
N THR A 293 29.15 -9.10 0.28
CA THR A 293 29.53 -8.53 -1.02
C THR A 293 28.82 -9.28 -2.14
N LEU A 294 28.19 -8.54 -3.03
CA LEU A 294 27.53 -9.04 -4.23
C LEU A 294 28.36 -8.66 -5.45
N SER A 295 28.70 -9.65 -6.27
CA SER A 295 29.47 -9.49 -7.51
C SER A 295 28.66 -10.02 -8.69
N PRO A 296 28.41 -9.24 -9.75
CA PRO A 296 27.86 -9.76 -10.99
C PRO A 296 28.78 -10.85 -11.54
N GLN A 297 28.23 -12.01 -11.89
CA GLN A 297 28.99 -13.01 -12.62
C GLN A 297 29.11 -12.52 -14.07
N ALA A 298 30.34 -12.37 -14.55
CA ALA A 298 30.66 -11.92 -15.90
C ALA A 298 30.27 -12.94 -16.97
#